data_AF-A0A1D8ARF0-F1
#
_entry.id   AF-A0A1D8ARF0-F1
#
_cell.length_a   1.000
_cell.length_b   1.000
_cell.length_c   1.000
_cell.angle_alpha   90.00
_cell.angle_beta   90.00
_cell.angle_gamma   90.00
#
_symmetry.space_group_name_H-M   'P 1'
#
loop_
_entity.id
_entity.type
_entity.pdbx_description
1 polymer ?
#
loop_
_entity_poly.entity_id
_entity_poly.type
_entity_poly.pdbx_seq_one_letter_code
_entity_poly.pdbx_strand_id
1 'polypeptide(L)'
;MTDNMIIDIPELRLPRDMAWRIKFIEAVEDHARRLGISGRFKVPRFFGYYYTGQRAVVVAGLWTVLVDDAELLRRLRHTVEKITDRRFNIASATEGGEPEFMLVNDSHDGSCWLWDYEHGRRFLEASDPVIFGQLDEYPAEDDAGQGPRYLGP
;
A
#
# COMPACT_ATOMS: atom_id res chain seq x y z
N MET A 1 -18.46 -4.03 8.61
CA MET A 1 -17.65 -2.95 9.21
C MET A 1 -16.40 -3.61 9.73
N THR A 2 -15.32 -3.57 8.95
CA THR A 2 -14.01 -4.10 9.35
C THR A 2 -13.08 -2.92 9.36
N ASP A 3 -12.71 -2.49 10.57
CA ASP A 3 -11.80 -1.39 10.83
C ASP A 3 -10.52 -1.57 10.01
N ASN A 4 -10.05 -0.51 9.34
CA ASN A 4 -8.70 -0.46 8.76
C ASN A 4 -7.70 -0.81 9.86
N MET A 5 -7.06 -1.98 9.78
CA MET A 5 -6.09 -2.37 10.80
C MET A 5 -4.70 -2.00 10.32
N ILE A 6 -4.17 -0.92 10.92
CA ILE A 6 -2.80 -0.45 10.71
C ILE A 6 -2.02 -0.74 11.99
N ILE A 7 -0.92 -1.47 11.85
CA ILE A 7 -0.01 -1.80 12.94
C ILE A 7 1.34 -1.18 12.64
N ASP A 8 1.78 -0.28 13.51
CA ASP A 8 3.11 0.32 13.42
C ASP A 8 4.18 -0.70 13.81
N ILE A 9 5.28 -0.75 13.03
CA ILE A 9 6.46 -1.57 13.34
C ILE A 9 7.68 -0.65 13.47
N PRO A 10 7.81 0.08 14.58
CA PRO A 10 8.91 1.02 14.77
C PRO A 10 10.29 0.33 14.82
N GLU A 11 10.34 -0.96 15.13
CA GLU A 11 11.56 -1.78 15.16
C GLU A 11 12.07 -2.14 13.76
N LEU A 12 11.25 -1.97 12.72
CA LEU A 12 11.62 -2.25 11.34
C LEU A 12 11.71 -0.96 10.54
N ARG A 13 12.90 -0.69 10.00
CA ARG A 13 13.10 0.36 9.00
C ARG A 13 13.81 -0.20 7.79
N LEU A 14 13.27 0.07 6.60
CA LEU A 14 13.90 -0.35 5.35
C LEU A 14 14.81 0.76 4.80
N PRO A 15 16.03 0.41 4.34
CA PRO A 15 16.90 1.36 3.66
C PRO A 15 16.25 1.92 2.39
N ARG A 16 16.51 3.21 2.09
CA ARG A 16 15.96 3.87 0.90
C ARG A 16 16.46 3.27 -0.41
N ASP A 17 17.68 2.74 -0.39
CA ASP A 17 18.48 2.22 -1.51
C ASP A 17 18.47 0.69 -1.59
N MET A 18 17.50 0.03 -0.95
CA MET A 18 17.44 -1.42 -0.91
C MET A 18 17.39 -2.02 -2.33
N ALA A 19 18.22 -3.04 -2.58
CA ALA A 19 18.46 -3.56 -3.93
C ALA A 19 17.20 -4.03 -4.69
N TRP A 20 16.17 -4.54 -3.98
CA TRP A 20 14.92 -4.95 -4.62
C TRP A 20 14.14 -3.76 -5.18
N ARG A 21 14.33 -2.55 -4.66
CA ARG A 21 13.69 -1.33 -5.16
C ARG A 21 14.24 -0.95 -6.52
N ILE A 22 15.56 -1.08 -6.67
CA ILE A 22 16.24 -0.91 -7.96
C ILE A 22 15.68 -1.93 -8.95
N LYS A 23 15.62 -3.21 -8.57
CA LYS A 23 15.05 -4.27 -9.41
C LYS A 23 13.58 -4.03 -9.79
N PHE A 24 12.78 -3.51 -8.86
CA PHE A 24 11.39 -3.13 -9.13
C PHE A 24 11.31 -2.04 -10.19
N ILE A 25 12.09 -0.96 -10.03
CA ILE A 25 12.15 0.14 -10.99
C ILE A 25 12.60 -0.36 -12.35
N GLU A 26 13.67 -1.17 -12.40
CA GLU A 26 14.17 -1.79 -13.63
C GLU A 26 13.09 -2.63 -14.32
N ALA A 27 12.37 -3.48 -13.58
CA ALA A 27 11.31 -4.31 -14.12
C ALA A 27 10.14 -3.47 -14.69
N VAL A 28 9.75 -2.40 -14.01
CA VAL A 28 8.71 -1.48 -14.49
C VAL A 28 9.17 -0.74 -15.75
N GLU A 29 10.40 -0.22 -15.76
CA GLU A 29 10.95 0.50 -16.92
C GLU A 29 11.20 -0.42 -18.13
N ASP A 30 11.63 -1.66 -17.91
CA ASP A 30 11.72 -2.69 -18.95
C ASP A 30 10.35 -2.99 -19.56
N HIS A 31 9.32 -3.13 -18.71
CA HIS A 31 7.97 -3.40 -19.19
C HIS A 31 7.38 -2.21 -19.97
N ALA A 32 7.52 -1.00 -19.44
CA ALA A 32 7.07 0.23 -20.13
C ALA A 32 7.75 0.38 -21.50
N ARG A 33 9.06 0.10 -21.60
CA ARG A 33 9.79 0.11 -22.87
C ARG A 33 9.25 -0.90 -23.87
N ARG A 34 8.91 -2.12 -23.44
CA ARG A 34 8.31 -3.14 -24.31
C ARG A 34 6.93 -2.73 -24.85
N LEU A 35 6.19 -1.91 -24.11
CA LEU A 35 4.91 -1.34 -24.54
C LEU A 35 5.06 -0.08 -25.41
N GLY A 36 6.30 0.36 -25.70
CA GLY A 36 6.55 1.58 -26.47
C GLY A 36 6.23 2.87 -25.71
N ILE A 37 6.03 2.80 -24.39
CA ILE A 37 5.80 3.97 -23.55
C ILE A 37 7.13 4.68 -23.34
N SER A 38 7.18 5.97 -23.69
CA SER A 38 8.36 6.81 -23.50
C SER A 38 8.24 7.63 -22.22
N GLY A 39 9.32 7.74 -21.45
CA GLY A 39 9.37 8.45 -20.19
C GLY A 39 10.16 7.71 -19.12
N ARG A 40 10.47 8.41 -18.02
CA ARG A 40 11.04 7.79 -16.82
C ARG A 40 9.93 7.39 -15.87
N PHE A 41 10.07 6.23 -15.24
CA PHE A 41 9.12 5.83 -14.22
C PHE A 41 9.22 6.77 -13.02
N LYS A 42 8.12 7.45 -12.68
CA LYS A 42 8.03 8.26 -11.46
C LYS A 42 7.80 7.33 -10.28
N VAL A 43 8.87 7.05 -9.56
CA VAL A 43 8.89 6.16 -8.39
C VAL A 43 7.93 6.68 -7.31
N PRO A 44 6.93 5.89 -6.87
CA PRO A 44 6.04 6.27 -5.77
C PRO A 44 6.78 6.43 -4.44
N ARG A 45 6.17 7.13 -3.49
CA ARG A 45 6.70 7.25 -2.11
C ARG A 45 6.53 5.95 -1.34
N PHE A 46 5.38 5.31 -1.47
CA PHE A 46 5.02 4.13 -0.69
C PHE A 46 5.17 2.85 -1.51
N PHE A 47 5.58 1.79 -0.83
CA PHE A 47 5.76 0.44 -1.39
C PHE A 47 5.09 -0.58 -0.50
N GLY A 48 4.42 -1.54 -1.11
CA GLY A 48 3.88 -2.73 -0.47
C GLY A 48 4.76 -3.94 -0.73
N TYR A 49 4.89 -4.80 0.26
CA TYR A 49 5.55 -6.09 0.15
C TYR A 49 4.66 -7.17 0.72
N TYR A 50 4.60 -8.26 -0.02
CA TYR A 50 4.06 -9.51 0.47
C TYR A 50 4.72 -10.69 -0.24
N TYR A 51 4.37 -11.90 0.18
CA TYR A 51 4.86 -13.13 -0.42
C TYR A 51 3.68 -13.94 -0.93
N THR A 52 3.83 -14.45 -2.14
CA THR A 52 2.93 -15.45 -2.68
C THR A 52 3.63 -16.81 -2.68
N GLY A 53 3.27 -17.68 -1.73
CA GLY A 53 4.09 -18.85 -1.38
C GLY A 53 5.49 -18.45 -0.90
N GLN A 54 6.51 -18.68 -1.73
CA GLN A 54 7.91 -18.31 -1.46
C GLN A 54 8.40 -17.10 -2.26
N ARG A 55 7.59 -16.59 -3.19
CA ARG A 55 8.00 -15.51 -4.10
C ARG A 55 7.63 -14.16 -3.51
N ALA A 56 8.56 -13.23 -3.52
CA ALA A 56 8.30 -11.87 -3.09
C ALA A 56 7.53 -11.11 -4.18
N VAL A 57 6.52 -10.36 -3.75
CA VAL A 57 5.76 -9.44 -4.58
C VAL A 57 5.92 -8.04 -4.02
N VAL A 58 6.20 -7.10 -4.91
CA VAL A 58 6.30 -5.67 -4.60
C VAL A 58 5.19 -4.93 -5.32
N VAL A 59 4.49 -4.08 -4.60
CA VAL A 59 3.40 -3.23 -5.11
C VAL A 59 3.79 -1.77 -4.94
N ALA A 60 3.69 -0.95 -5.99
CA ALA A 60 3.81 0.49 -5.86
C ALA A 60 3.04 1.21 -6.97
N GLY A 61 2.12 2.11 -6.59
CA GLY A 61 1.17 2.68 -7.54
C GLY A 61 0.35 1.57 -8.20
N LEU A 62 0.23 1.61 -9.51
CA LEU A 62 -0.48 0.62 -10.32
C LEU A 62 0.36 -0.62 -10.68
N TRP A 63 1.57 -0.73 -10.16
CA TRP A 63 2.51 -1.79 -10.52
C TRP A 63 2.61 -2.85 -9.43
N THR A 64 2.34 -4.09 -9.82
CA THR A 64 2.55 -5.29 -9.01
C THR A 64 3.58 -6.16 -9.71
N VAL A 65 4.73 -6.38 -9.09
CA VAL A 65 5.88 -7.05 -9.69
C VAL A 65 6.33 -8.20 -8.80
N LEU A 66 6.45 -9.38 -9.40
CA LEU A 66 7.18 -10.51 -8.81
C LEU A 66 8.67 -10.21 -8.90
N VAL A 67 9.34 -10.15 -7.76
CA VAL A 67 10.78 -9.90 -7.70
C VAL A 67 11.50 -11.22 -7.45
N ASP A 68 12.48 -11.52 -8.29
CA ASP A 68 13.30 -12.73 -8.16
C ASP A 68 13.93 -12.85 -6.78
N ASP A 69 14.09 -14.10 -6.33
CA ASP A 69 14.49 -14.50 -4.97
C ASP A 69 15.80 -13.82 -4.54
N ALA A 70 15.67 -12.62 -3.97
CA ALA A 70 16.75 -11.89 -3.36
C ALA A 70 16.81 -12.32 -1.89
N GLU A 71 17.98 -12.77 -1.43
CA GLU A 71 18.20 -13.20 -0.05
C GLU A 71 17.68 -12.19 0.98
N LEU A 72 17.79 -10.89 0.66
CA LEU A 72 17.27 -9.79 1.49
C LEU A 72 15.74 -9.82 1.67
N LEU A 73 14.98 -10.19 0.63
CA LEU A 73 13.51 -10.33 0.73
C LEU A 73 13.16 -11.55 1.57
N ARG A 74 13.83 -12.68 1.36
CA ARG A 74 13.65 -13.82 2.27
C ARG A 74 13.92 -13.44 3.73
N ARG A 75 14.99 -12.71 4.01
CA ARG A 75 15.28 -12.22 5.37
C ARG A 75 14.20 -11.27 5.89
N LEU A 76 13.63 -10.42 5.03
CA LEU A 76 12.55 -9.50 5.40
C LEU A 76 11.32 -10.26 5.92
N ARG A 77 10.88 -11.32 5.22
CA ARG A 77 9.78 -12.19 5.70
C ARG A 77 10.04 -12.68 7.13
N HIS A 78 11.19 -13.31 7.35
CA HIS A 78 11.55 -13.85 8.66
C HIS A 78 11.69 -12.75 9.73
N THR A 79 12.12 -11.56 9.33
CA THR A 79 12.25 -10.40 10.23
C THR A 79 10.87 -9.92 10.69
N VAL A 80 9.92 -9.77 9.77
CA VAL A 80 8.55 -9.41 10.10
C VAL A 80 7.92 -10.47 11.00
N GLU A 81 8.01 -11.75 10.63
CA GLU A 81 7.50 -12.86 11.45
C GLU A 81 8.11 -12.87 12.87
N LYS A 82 9.39 -12.51 13.02
CA LYS A 82 10.05 -12.45 14.31
C LYS A 82 9.57 -11.26 15.16
N ILE A 83 9.45 -10.08 14.56
CA ILE A 83 9.03 -8.86 15.28
C ILE A 83 7.56 -8.97 15.69
N THR A 84 6.72 -9.58 14.86
CA THR A 84 5.29 -9.73 15.12
C THR A 84 4.94 -10.96 15.93
N ASP A 85 5.92 -11.74 16.39
CA ASP A 85 5.72 -13.03 17.07
C ASP A 85 4.79 -13.96 16.26
N ARG A 86 4.93 -13.92 14.92
CA ARG A 86 4.13 -14.66 13.93
C ARG A 86 2.63 -14.41 13.98
N ARG A 87 2.19 -13.32 14.62
CA ARG A 87 0.76 -12.96 14.71
C ARG A 87 0.19 -12.40 13.42
N PHE A 88 1.05 -11.78 12.61
CA PHE A 88 0.66 -11.16 11.35
C PHE A 88 1.44 -11.78 10.21
N ASN A 89 0.71 -12.30 9.22
CA ASN A 89 1.29 -13.02 8.11
C ASN A 89 1.23 -12.18 6.81
N ILE A 90 2.41 -11.88 6.29
CA ILE A 90 2.59 -11.19 4.99
C ILE A 90 2.80 -12.16 3.82
N ALA A 91 2.57 -13.46 4.03
CA ALA A 91 2.70 -14.52 3.04
C ALA A 91 1.38 -15.27 2.85
N SER A 92 0.96 -15.46 1.61
CA SER A 92 -0.16 -16.36 1.30
C SER A 92 0.26 -17.82 1.49
N ALA A 93 -0.71 -18.67 1.84
CA ALA A 93 -0.48 -20.12 1.97
C ALA A 93 -0.23 -20.79 0.59
N THR A 94 -0.78 -20.23 -0.48
CA THR A 94 -0.72 -20.77 -1.84
C THR A 94 0.01 -19.82 -2.79
N GLU A 95 0.74 -20.37 -3.76
CA GLU A 95 1.26 -19.57 -4.88
C GLU A 95 0.10 -18.95 -5.68
N GLY A 96 0.23 -17.68 -6.05
CA GLY A 96 -0.83 -16.86 -6.64
C GLY A 96 -1.85 -16.30 -5.64
N GLY A 97 -1.79 -16.72 -4.37
CA GLY A 97 -2.69 -16.23 -3.32
C GLY A 97 -2.31 -14.84 -2.77
N GLU A 98 -3.27 -14.24 -2.08
CA GLU A 98 -3.13 -12.97 -1.36
C GLU A 98 -2.85 -13.24 0.13
N PRO A 99 -2.03 -12.42 0.80
CA PRO A 99 -1.75 -12.54 2.22
C PRO A 99 -2.88 -11.91 3.06
N GLU A 100 -2.82 -12.11 4.37
CA GLU A 100 -3.69 -11.39 5.30
C GLU A 100 -3.22 -9.93 5.48
N PHE A 101 -1.91 -9.73 5.57
CA PHE A 101 -1.29 -8.42 5.73
C PHE A 101 -0.33 -8.10 4.59
N MET A 102 -0.16 -6.81 4.36
CA MET A 102 0.88 -6.25 3.51
C MET A 102 1.80 -5.39 4.37
N LEU A 103 3.11 -5.56 4.18
CA LEU A 103 4.08 -4.62 4.73
C LEU A 103 4.11 -3.39 3.84
N VAL A 104 3.79 -2.23 4.39
CA VAL A 104 3.88 -0.93 3.70
C VAL A 104 5.13 -0.20 4.19
N ASN A 105 5.94 0.30 3.27
CA ASN A 105 7.12 1.10 3.56
C ASN A 105 6.97 2.52 3.00
N ASP A 106 7.34 3.50 3.82
CA ASP A 106 7.61 4.85 3.36
C ASP A 106 9.07 4.99 2.95
N SER A 107 9.30 5.22 1.67
CA SER A 107 10.65 5.44 1.18
C SER A 107 11.28 6.77 1.58
N HIS A 108 10.49 7.69 2.12
CA HIS A 108 11.00 8.96 2.61
C HIS A 108 11.82 8.77 3.88
N ASP A 109 11.44 7.94 4.84
CA ASP A 109 12.16 7.81 6.12
C ASP A 109 12.47 6.36 6.51
N GLY A 110 12.05 5.41 5.67
CA GLY A 110 12.22 3.98 5.89
C GLY A 110 11.18 3.38 6.82
N SER A 111 10.20 4.15 7.29
CA SER A 111 9.18 3.67 8.23
C SER A 111 8.34 2.55 7.64
N CYS A 112 7.87 1.64 8.49
CA CYS A 112 7.15 0.44 8.09
C CYS A 112 5.88 0.23 8.93
N TRP A 113 4.82 -0.18 8.25
CA TRP A 113 3.54 -0.54 8.87
C TRP A 113 3.06 -1.86 8.28
N LEU A 114 2.32 -2.63 9.06
CA LEU A 114 1.46 -3.68 8.51
C LEU A 114 0.07 -3.12 8.33
N TRP A 115 -0.45 -3.31 7.13
CA TRP A 115 -1.83 -3.01 6.79
C TRP A 115 -2.49 -4.33 6.44
N ASP A 116 -3.80 -4.45 6.69
CA ASP A 116 -4.55 -5.50 6.03
C ASP A 116 -4.39 -5.37 4.51
N TYR A 117 -4.37 -6.52 3.82
CA TYR A 117 -3.97 -6.54 2.42
C TYR A 117 -4.87 -5.67 1.52
N GLU A 118 -6.18 -5.70 1.72
CA GLU A 118 -7.12 -4.93 0.89
C GLU A 118 -6.91 -3.43 1.03
N HIS A 119 -6.83 -2.90 2.25
CA HIS A 119 -6.65 -1.47 2.48
C HIS A 119 -5.24 -1.02 2.12
N GLY A 120 -4.22 -1.83 2.41
CA GLY A 120 -2.83 -1.54 2.04
C GLY A 120 -2.68 -1.40 0.53
N ARG A 121 -3.32 -2.29 -0.23
CA ARG A 121 -3.33 -2.23 -1.69
C ARG A 121 -4.04 -0.99 -2.21
N ARG A 122 -5.24 -0.68 -1.70
CA ARG A 122 -5.98 0.54 -2.07
C ARG A 122 -5.17 1.81 -1.78
N PHE A 123 -4.47 1.86 -0.66
CA PHE A 123 -3.60 2.99 -0.31
C PHE A 123 -2.43 3.17 -1.29
N LEU A 124 -1.79 2.06 -1.69
CA LEU A 124 -0.66 2.12 -2.62
C LEU A 124 -1.07 2.47 -4.04
N GLU A 125 -2.27 2.07 -4.45
CA GLU A 125 -2.85 2.37 -5.76
C GLU A 125 -3.43 3.79 -5.83
N ALA A 126 -3.74 4.41 -4.68
CA ALA A 126 -4.27 5.75 -4.61
C ALA A 126 -3.28 6.79 -5.16
N SER A 127 -3.68 7.46 -6.23
CA SER A 127 -2.94 8.57 -6.83
C SER A 127 -3.15 9.92 -6.13
N ASP A 128 -4.20 10.02 -5.29
CA ASP A 128 -4.53 11.18 -4.46
C ASP A 128 -4.47 10.82 -2.97
N PRO A 129 -4.12 11.76 -2.07
CA PRO A 129 -4.12 11.49 -0.64
C PRO A 129 -5.51 11.06 -0.18
N VAL A 130 -5.63 9.81 0.28
CA VAL A 130 -6.88 9.29 0.82
C VAL A 130 -7.13 9.94 2.17
N ILE A 131 -7.95 10.99 2.20
CA ILE A 131 -8.48 11.54 3.45
C ILE A 131 -9.54 10.54 3.95
N PHE A 132 -9.14 9.57 4.77
CA PHE A 132 -10.07 8.75 5.54
C PHE A 132 -10.69 9.63 6.64
N GLY A 133 -11.78 10.31 6.29
CA GLY A 133 -12.45 11.24 7.20
C GLY A 133 -13.80 11.75 6.70
N GLN A 134 -14.52 11.01 5.85
CA GLN A 134 -15.89 11.37 5.51
C GLN A 134 -16.74 10.10 5.35
N LEU A 135 -17.14 9.55 6.50
CA LEU A 135 -18.28 8.64 6.59
C LEU A 135 -19.56 9.48 6.51
N ASP A 136 -20.30 9.24 5.44
CA ASP A 136 -21.74 9.37 5.23
C ASP A 136 -22.56 10.21 6.23
N GLU A 137 -23.13 11.32 5.73
CA GLU A 137 -24.48 11.74 6.11
C GLU A 137 -25.16 12.42 4.91
N TYR A 138 -25.96 11.65 4.19
CA TYR A 138 -27.17 12.10 3.48
C TYR A 138 -28.12 10.89 3.38
N PRO A 139 -29.45 11.03 3.21
CA PRO A 139 -30.25 12.25 3.10
C PRO A 139 -31.51 12.25 3.99
N ALA A 140 -32.17 13.40 4.14
CA ALA A 140 -33.62 13.43 4.41
C ALA A 140 -34.26 14.63 3.72
N GLU A 141 -35.35 14.31 3.04
CA GLU A 141 -36.14 15.12 2.12
C GLU A 141 -36.92 16.26 2.79
N ASP A 142 -37.29 17.23 1.94
CA ASP A 142 -38.44 18.16 2.01
C ASP A 142 -39.19 18.30 3.35
N ASP A 143 -39.14 19.51 3.94
CA ASP A 143 -40.34 20.07 4.56
C ASP A 143 -40.56 21.51 4.13
N ALA A 144 -41.82 21.77 3.79
CA ALA A 144 -42.31 22.94 3.12
C ALA A 144 -42.56 24.10 4.08
N GLY A 145 -42.29 25.32 3.61
CA GLY A 145 -43.16 26.46 3.91
C GLY A 145 -42.58 27.59 4.76
N GLN A 146 -43.05 28.78 4.40
CA GLN A 146 -42.98 30.07 5.11
C GLN A 146 -41.69 30.91 4.97
N GLY A 147 -41.71 31.83 3.99
CA GLY A 147 -41.18 33.18 4.22
C GLY A 147 -42.11 33.98 5.16
N PRO A 148 -41.99 35.33 5.26
CA PRO A 148 -40.90 36.23 4.87
C PRO A 148 -40.46 37.17 6.02
N ARG A 149 -39.38 37.98 5.84
CA ARG A 149 -39.39 39.46 6.00
C ARG A 149 -37.98 40.09 6.05
N TYR A 150 -37.90 41.26 5.41
CA TYR A 150 -36.81 42.23 5.33
C TYR A 150 -36.48 42.93 6.66
N LEU A 151 -35.24 43.43 6.79
CA LEU A 151 -34.78 44.78 7.22
C LEU A 151 -33.24 44.70 7.41
N GLY A 152 -32.38 45.33 6.59
CA GLY A 152 -31.93 46.75 6.69
C GLY A 152 -30.72 46.87 7.66
N PRO A 153 -29.77 47.81 7.51
CA PRO A 153 -29.71 48.99 6.64
C PRO A 153 -28.79 48.85 5.41
#